data_AF-A0A961T560-F1
#
_entry.id   AF-A0A961T560-F1
#
_cell.length_a   1.000
_cell.length_b   1.000
_cell.length_c   1.000
_cell.angle_alpha   90.00
_cell.angle_beta   90.00
_cell.angle_gamma   90.00
#
_symmetry.space_group_name_H-M   'P 1'
#
loop_
_entity.id
_entity.type
_entity.pdbx_description
1 polymer ?
#
loop_
_entity_poly.entity_id
_entity_poly.type
_entity_poly.pdbx_seq_one_letter_code
_entity_poly.pdbx_strand_id
1 'polypeptide(L)'
;MAGRLGLKFAGLLAISVMLAPGAALAAKCGNNSGGFENWKKEFQQEAANAGVKRRGLQALAGARYATATIKVDRAVRKAFRGDVNSFMKRRGGATIIRKGKALKKQNARLFADIER
;
A
#
# COMPACT_ATOMS: atom_id res chain seq x y z
N MET A 1 14.97 -14.88 -70.58
CA MET A 1 14.00 -13.96 -69.96
C MET A 1 13.98 -14.23 -68.46
N ALA A 2 14.69 -13.43 -67.67
CA ALA A 2 14.74 -13.54 -66.22
C ALA A 2 13.96 -12.38 -65.60
N GLY A 3 12.81 -12.66 -64.99
CA GLY A 3 11.90 -11.68 -64.41
C GLY A 3 11.84 -11.79 -62.89
N ARG A 4 12.67 -10.97 -62.24
CA ARG A 4 12.63 -10.45 -60.85
C ARG A 4 11.65 -11.11 -59.86
N LEU A 5 12.23 -11.91 -58.96
CA LEU A 5 11.68 -12.29 -57.66
C LEU A 5 11.76 -11.06 -56.73
N GLY A 6 10.68 -10.27 -56.64
CA GLY A 6 10.68 -8.98 -55.96
C GLY A 6 9.54 -8.81 -54.97
N LEU A 7 9.92 -8.78 -53.69
CA LEU A 7 9.36 -7.84 -52.71
C LEU A 7 7.89 -8.02 -52.28
N LYS A 8 7.58 -9.12 -51.58
CA LYS A 8 6.24 -9.31 -50.93
C LYS A 8 6.28 -9.68 -49.44
N PHE A 9 7.44 -9.62 -48.77
CA PHE A 9 7.56 -10.02 -47.35
C PHE A 9 8.28 -9.01 -46.43
N ALA A 10 8.33 -7.73 -46.81
CA ALA A 10 9.00 -6.71 -45.99
C ALA A 10 8.05 -5.89 -45.08
N GLY A 11 6.74 -6.15 -45.10
CA GLY A 11 5.74 -5.29 -44.44
C GLY A 11 5.25 -5.74 -43.06
N LEU A 12 5.45 -7.00 -42.66
CA LEU A 12 4.81 -7.54 -41.44
C LEU A 12 5.71 -7.63 -40.20
N LEU A 13 7.03 -7.40 -40.32
CA LEU A 13 7.94 -7.58 -39.18
C LEU A 13 8.18 -6.30 -38.35
N ALA A 14 7.62 -5.15 -38.74
CA ALA A 14 7.91 -3.86 -38.11
C ALA A 14 6.95 -3.45 -36.97
N ILE A 15 5.85 -4.19 -36.75
CA ILE A 15 4.84 -3.83 -35.72
C ILE A 15 5.13 -4.50 -34.36
N SER A 16 5.97 -5.53 -34.31
CA SER A 16 6.22 -6.33 -33.10
C SER A 16 7.17 -5.68 -32.08
N VAL A 17 7.83 -4.56 -32.38
CA VAL A 17 8.74 -3.87 -31.45
C VAL A 17 8.01 -2.88 -30.51
N MET A 18 6.75 -2.55 -30.78
CA MET A 18 5.99 -1.59 -29.96
C MET A 18 5.29 -2.22 -28.73
N LEU A 19 5.42 -3.54 -28.51
CA LEU A 19 4.90 -4.24 -27.33
C LEU A 19 5.99 -4.61 -26.30
N ALA A 20 7.16 -3.96 -26.33
CA ALA A 20 8.06 -4.05 -25.19
C ALA A 20 7.33 -3.51 -23.94
N PRO A 21 7.17 -4.29 -22.86
CA PRO A 21 6.62 -3.78 -21.62
C PRO A 21 7.48 -2.59 -21.20
N GLY A 22 6.90 -1.39 -21.24
CA GLY A 22 7.60 -0.20 -20.77
C GLY A 22 8.10 -0.46 -19.36
N ALA A 23 9.38 -0.19 -19.10
CA ALA A 23 9.93 -0.30 -17.76
C ALA A 23 9.05 0.57 -16.83
N ALA A 24 8.28 -0.08 -15.97
CA ALA A 24 7.50 0.62 -14.96
C ALA A 24 8.50 1.20 -13.95
N LEU A 25 8.91 2.44 -14.18
CA LEU A 25 9.66 3.22 -13.21
C LEU A 25 8.73 3.48 -12.05
N ALA A 26 8.88 2.71 -10.98
CA ALA A 26 8.19 3.00 -9.73
C ALA A 26 8.52 4.45 -9.34
N ALA A 27 7.49 5.23 -9.00
CA ALA A 27 7.68 6.56 -8.46
C ALA A 27 8.65 6.46 -7.27
N LYS A 28 9.69 7.30 -7.25
CA LYS A 28 10.60 7.36 -6.10
C LYS A 28 9.79 7.76 -4.87
N CYS A 29 9.85 6.96 -3.82
CA CYS A 29 9.20 7.28 -2.55
C CYS A 29 9.75 8.61 -2.00
N GLY A 30 8.84 9.50 -1.59
CA GLY A 30 9.21 10.76 -0.95
C GLY A 30 9.79 10.56 0.44
N ASN A 31 10.87 11.29 0.76
CA ASN A 31 11.50 11.25 2.09
C ASN A 31 10.93 12.30 3.07
N ASN A 32 10.00 13.14 2.65
CA ASN A 32 9.38 14.18 3.47
C ASN A 32 7.97 14.52 2.95
N SER A 33 7.38 15.59 3.48
CA SER A 33 6.04 16.07 3.12
C SER A 33 5.94 16.71 1.73
N GLY A 34 7.06 17.00 1.06
CA GLY A 34 7.10 17.82 -0.15
C GLY A 34 6.24 17.28 -1.30
N GLY A 35 6.07 15.97 -1.40
CA GLY A 35 5.20 15.34 -2.42
C GLY A 35 3.74 15.20 -2.02
N PHE A 36 3.36 15.45 -0.76
CA PHE A 36 2.05 15.06 -0.23
C PHE A 36 0.89 15.82 -0.86
N GLU A 37 1.02 17.13 -1.05
CA GLU A 37 -0.06 17.95 -1.65
C GLU A 37 -0.29 17.63 -3.12
N ASN A 38 0.77 17.35 -3.88
CA ASN A 38 0.65 16.92 -5.27
C ASN A 38 0.05 15.52 -5.37
N TRP A 39 0.54 14.58 -4.55
CA TRP A 39 -0.02 13.23 -4.46
C TRP A 39 -1.52 13.26 -4.14
N LYS A 40 -1.99 14.10 -3.19
CA LYS A 40 -3.43 14.21 -2.88
C LYS A 40 -4.26 14.60 -4.10
N LYS A 41 -3.76 15.52 -4.94
CA LYS A 41 -4.46 15.96 -6.15
C LYS A 41 -4.56 14.84 -7.18
N GLU A 42 -3.47 14.11 -7.40
CA GLU A 42 -3.42 12.97 -8.31
C GLU A 42 -4.31 11.82 -7.81
N PHE A 43 -4.20 11.50 -6.52
CA PHE A 43 -4.96 10.42 -5.87
C PHE A 43 -6.46 10.71 -5.81
N GLN A 44 -6.88 11.99 -5.86
CA GLN A 44 -8.29 12.35 -5.90
C GLN A 44 -9.02 11.72 -7.11
N GLN A 45 -8.34 11.63 -8.27
CA GLN A 45 -8.91 11.00 -9.46
C GLN A 45 -9.04 9.48 -9.28
N GLU A 46 -8.03 8.84 -8.71
CA GLU A 46 -8.05 7.42 -8.39
C GLU A 46 -9.19 7.08 -7.41
N ALA A 47 -9.30 7.87 -6.34
CA ALA A 47 -10.36 7.72 -5.34
C ALA A 47 -11.75 7.89 -5.96
N ALA A 48 -11.94 8.90 -6.83
CA ALA A 48 -13.21 9.10 -7.53
C ALA A 48 -13.56 7.92 -8.44
N ASN A 49 -12.59 7.40 -9.19
CA ASN A 49 -12.76 6.23 -10.06
C ASN A 49 -13.08 4.95 -9.26
N ALA A 50 -12.53 4.83 -8.04
CA ALA A 50 -12.85 3.76 -7.09
C ALA A 50 -14.21 3.95 -6.39
N GLY A 51 -14.98 4.99 -6.73
CA GLY A 51 -16.34 5.22 -6.24
C GLY A 51 -16.44 6.12 -5.01
N VAL A 52 -15.34 6.73 -4.54
CA VAL A 52 -15.37 7.67 -3.42
C VAL A 52 -16.19 8.89 -3.79
N LYS A 53 -17.25 9.16 -3.01
CA LYS A 53 -18.18 10.27 -3.25
C LYS A 53 -17.69 11.58 -2.62
N ARG A 54 -18.40 12.67 -2.90
CA ARG A 54 -18.07 14.05 -2.50
C ARG A 54 -17.54 14.19 -1.06
N ARG A 55 -18.19 13.58 -0.07
CA ARG A 55 -17.75 13.65 1.34
C ARG A 55 -16.35 13.08 1.55
N GLY A 56 -16.03 11.96 0.91
CA GLY A 56 -14.70 11.35 0.98
C GLY A 56 -13.63 12.16 0.25
N LEU A 57 -13.97 12.74 -0.91
CA LEU A 57 -13.06 13.61 -1.66
C LEU A 57 -12.77 14.92 -0.90
N GLN A 58 -13.77 15.48 -0.22
CA GLN A 58 -13.58 16.64 0.68
C GLN A 58 -12.68 16.29 1.86
N ALA A 59 -12.85 15.12 2.46
CA ALA A 59 -11.97 14.64 3.53
C ALA A 59 -10.52 14.44 3.03
N LEU A 60 -10.34 13.89 1.82
CA LEU A 60 -9.04 13.76 1.18
C LEU A 60 -8.39 15.14 0.96
N ALA A 61 -9.13 16.11 0.42
CA ALA A 61 -8.63 17.46 0.18
C ALA A 61 -8.13 18.12 1.48
N GLY A 62 -8.88 17.96 2.58
CA GLY A 62 -8.54 18.48 3.90
C GLY A 62 -7.48 17.68 4.67
N ALA A 63 -7.03 16.53 4.16
CA ALA A 63 -5.99 15.74 4.81
C ALA A 63 -4.66 16.49 4.83
N ARG A 64 -3.90 16.35 5.92
CA ARG A 64 -2.58 16.97 6.10
C ARG A 64 -1.52 15.91 6.33
N TYR A 65 -0.27 16.23 5.97
CA TYR A 65 0.85 15.33 6.22
C TYR A 65 1.01 15.06 7.72
N ALA A 66 0.86 13.80 8.13
CA ALA A 66 0.90 13.39 9.53
C ALA A 66 2.34 13.04 9.95
N THR A 67 3.17 14.05 10.20
CA THR A 67 4.60 13.88 10.53
C THR A 67 4.86 12.88 11.67
N ALA A 68 4.03 12.91 12.73
CA ALA A 68 4.16 11.98 13.86
C ALA A 68 3.93 10.52 13.43
N THR A 69 2.89 10.26 12.64
CA THR A 69 2.59 8.93 12.10
C THR A 69 3.72 8.44 11.21
N ILE A 70 4.17 9.26 10.25
CA ILE A 70 5.25 8.89 9.34
C ILE A 70 6.58 8.65 10.08
N LYS A 71 6.85 9.41 11.15
CA LYS A 71 8.02 9.18 12.00
C LYS A 71 7.99 7.81 12.66
N VAL A 72 6.83 7.36 13.15
CA VAL A 72 6.66 6.05 13.77
C VAL A 72 6.76 4.93 12.74
N ASP A 73 6.09 5.09 11.59
CA ASP A 73 6.13 4.15 10.47
C ASP A 73 7.57 3.84 10.03
N ARG A 74 8.36 4.89 9.77
CA ARG A 74 9.77 4.77 9.38
C ARG A 74 10.66 4.23 10.51
N ALA A 75 10.20 4.24 11.75
CA ALA A 75 10.93 3.73 12.91
C ALA A 75 10.66 2.25 13.21
N VAL A 76 10.05 1.48 12.31
CA VAL A 76 9.71 0.06 12.52
C VAL A 76 10.90 -0.78 13.02
N ARG A 77 12.10 -0.56 12.47
CA ARG A 77 13.33 -1.27 12.90
C ARG A 77 13.74 -0.96 14.33
N LYS A 78 13.22 0.10 14.97
CA LYS A 78 13.44 0.42 16.39
C LYS A 78 12.41 -0.27 17.27
N ALA A 79 11.17 -0.36 16.79
CA ALA A 79 10.05 -0.94 17.52
C ALA A 79 10.27 -2.41 17.91
N PHE A 80 10.98 -3.17 17.07
CA PHE A 80 11.25 -4.60 17.23
C PHE A 80 12.70 -4.94 17.64
N ARG A 81 13.45 -3.99 18.22
CA ARG A 81 14.81 -4.26 18.71
C ARG A 81 14.82 -5.02 20.03
N GLY A 82 15.92 -5.73 20.28
CA GLY A 82 16.17 -6.49 21.50
C GLY A 82 15.55 -7.88 21.45
N ASP A 83 15.61 -8.58 22.57
CA ASP A 83 15.01 -9.91 22.73
C ASP A 83 13.49 -9.85 22.95
N VAL A 84 12.87 -11.03 22.89
CA VAL A 84 11.41 -11.20 23.04
C VAL A 84 10.94 -10.71 24.42
N ASN A 85 11.67 -10.97 25.50
CA ASN A 85 11.24 -10.56 26.85
C ASN A 85 11.24 -9.04 26.98
N SER A 86 12.30 -8.39 26.49
CA SER A 86 12.40 -6.92 26.40
C SER A 86 11.26 -6.32 25.57
N PHE A 87 10.95 -6.93 24.42
CA PHE A 87 9.81 -6.51 23.60
C PHE A 87 8.48 -6.65 24.36
N MET A 88 8.22 -7.81 24.97
CA MET A 88 6.99 -8.08 25.72
C MET A 88 6.82 -7.14 26.90
N LYS A 89 7.90 -6.78 27.60
CA LYS A 89 7.87 -5.78 28.67
C LYS A 89 7.48 -4.41 28.13
N ARG A 90 8.14 -3.91 27.07
CA ARG A 90 7.83 -2.60 26.46
C ARG A 90 6.41 -2.52 25.90
N ARG A 91 5.87 -3.63 25.39
CA ARG A 91 4.50 -3.71 24.85
C ARG A 91 3.43 -4.00 25.90
N GLY A 92 3.81 -4.21 27.17
CA GLY A 92 2.85 -4.45 28.25
C GLY A 92 2.20 -5.84 28.20
N GLY A 93 2.93 -6.85 27.75
CA GLY A 93 2.42 -8.22 27.53
C GLY A 93 1.67 -8.81 28.72
N ALA A 94 2.17 -8.64 29.95
CA ALA A 94 1.49 -9.12 31.16
C ALA A 94 0.09 -8.51 31.35
N THR A 95 -0.08 -7.21 31.06
CA THR A 95 -1.37 -6.53 31.13
C THR A 95 -2.31 -6.99 30.02
N ILE A 96 -1.80 -7.14 28.80
CA ILE A 96 -2.58 -7.65 27.65
C ILE A 96 -3.09 -9.06 27.94
N ILE A 97 -2.23 -9.96 28.46
CA ILE A 97 -2.61 -11.34 28.81
C ILE A 97 -3.71 -11.35 29.88
N ARG A 98 -3.54 -10.56 30.96
CA ARG A 98 -4.54 -10.47 32.04
C ARG A 98 -5.89 -10.00 31.50
N LYS A 99 -5.90 -8.92 30.70
CA LYS A 99 -7.13 -8.38 30.09
C LYS A 99 -7.76 -9.39 29.12
N GLY A 100 -6.94 -10.05 28.30
CA GLY A 100 -7.40 -11.07 27.35
C GLY A 100 -8.10 -12.24 28.05
N LYS A 101 -7.54 -12.76 29.15
CA LYS A 101 -8.18 -13.82 29.96
C LYS A 101 -9.55 -13.40 30.50
N ALA A 102 -9.66 -12.17 31.01
CA ALA A 102 -10.94 -11.64 31.50
C ALA A 102 -11.97 -11.51 30.37
N LEU A 103 -11.58 -10.94 29.23
CA LEU A 103 -12.46 -10.78 28.07
C LEU A 103 -12.91 -12.11 27.48
N LYS A 104 -12.02 -13.11 27.41
CA LYS A 104 -12.34 -14.47 26.95
C LYS A 104 -13.43 -15.11 27.82
N LYS A 105 -13.32 -14.98 29.15
CA LYS A 105 -14.34 -15.48 30.08
C LYS A 105 -15.67 -14.74 29.92
N GLN A 106 -15.63 -13.41 29.84
CA GLN A 106 -16.83 -12.57 29.74
C GLN A 106 -17.62 -12.82 28.44
N ASN A 107 -16.91 -13.09 27.34
CA ASN A 107 -17.50 -13.27 26.01
C ASN A 107 -17.48 -14.74 25.55
N ALA A 108 -17.50 -15.69 26.49
CA ALA A 108 -17.29 -17.11 26.19
C ALA A 108 -18.24 -17.65 25.11
N ARG A 109 -19.53 -17.28 25.16
CA ARG A 109 -20.53 -17.69 24.16
C ARG A 109 -20.21 -17.13 22.76
N LEU A 110 -19.88 -15.85 22.67
CA LEU A 110 -19.50 -15.22 21.40
C LEU A 110 -18.31 -15.94 20.77
N PHE A 111 -17.27 -16.23 21.55
CA PHE A 111 -16.10 -16.93 21.04
C PHE A 111 -16.43 -18.37 20.62
N ALA A 112 -17.24 -19.10 21.40
CA ALA A 112 -17.70 -20.44 21.04
C ALA A 112 -18.58 -20.46 19.77
N ASP A 113 -19.29 -19.37 19.46
CA ASP A 113 -20.09 -19.25 18.24
C ASP A 113 -19.23 -18.93 17.00
N ILE A 114 -18.14 -18.17 17.16
CA ILE A 114 -17.20 -17.81 16.07
C ILE A 114 -16.24 -18.97 15.72
N GLU A 115 -15.89 -19.82 16.68
CA GLU A 115 -14.92 -20.91 16.51
C GLU A 115 -15.48 -22.19 15.84
N ARG A 116 -16.78 -22.23 15.51
CA ARG A 116 -17.40 -23.36 14.79
C ARG A 116 -17.18 -23.25 13.28
#